data_AF-A0A9E5I5R0-F1
#
_entry.id   AF-A0A9E5I5R0-F1
#
_cell.length_a   1.000
_cell.length_b   1.000
_cell.length_c   1.000
_cell.angle_alpha   90.00
_cell.angle_beta   90.00
_cell.angle_gamma   90.00
#
_symmetry.space_group_name_H-M   'P 1'
#
loop_
_entity.id
_entity.type
_entity.pdbx_description
1 polymer ?
#
loop_
_entity_poly.entity_id
_entity_poly.type
_entity_poly.pdbx_seq_one_letter_code
_entity_poly.pdbx_strand_id
1 'polypeptide(L)'
;MKNPWKLPLGELTEVARQAARKDHGDVVTYVVNRNANFTRICHVGCAFCGFGRRPGTPGATTDTIDRVVARVGETPWVTEVCLQGGIDPDLPPSYYFDLVRELRKNFPWMHLHAFSPMEIDSLCAKAGEEPEVMLPRLRAAG
;
A
#
# COMPACT_ATOMS: atom_id res chain seq x y z
N MET A 1 28.63 -23.44 6.04
CA MET A 1 28.31 -21.99 6.05
C MET A 1 28.26 -21.55 7.51
N LYS A 2 29.01 -20.52 7.93
CA LYS A 2 28.87 -19.98 9.30
C LYS A 2 27.43 -19.51 9.49
N ASN A 3 26.86 -19.68 10.69
CA ASN A 3 25.52 -19.16 11.00
C ASN A 3 25.55 -17.62 10.88
N PRO A 4 24.84 -17.01 9.91
CA PRO A 4 24.91 -15.57 9.66
C PRO A 4 24.42 -14.74 10.86
N TRP A 5 23.56 -15.31 11.71
CA TRP A 5 23.05 -14.68 12.93
C TRP A 5 24.08 -14.54 14.06
N LYS A 6 25.27 -15.14 13.91
CA LYS A 6 26.36 -15.09 14.89
C LYS A 6 27.59 -14.32 14.40
N LEU A 7 27.51 -13.70 13.22
CA LEU A 7 28.63 -12.93 12.67
C LEU A 7 28.74 -11.56 13.35
N PRO A 8 29.96 -11.04 13.59
CA PRO A 8 30.16 -9.63 13.89
C PRO A 8 29.53 -8.74 12.81
N LEU A 9 29.04 -7.56 13.18
CA LEU A 9 28.35 -6.65 12.26
C LEU A 9 29.14 -6.36 10.96
N GLY A 10 30.46 -6.21 11.07
CA GLY A 10 31.33 -6.01 9.90
C GLY A 10 31.32 -7.20 8.93
N GLU A 11 31.42 -8.43 9.45
CA GLU A 11 31.33 -9.65 8.62
C GLU A 11 29.93 -9.79 8.01
N LEU A 12 28.88 -9.53 8.78
CA LEU A 12 27.49 -9.62 8.31
C LEU A 12 27.19 -8.62 7.18
N THR A 13 27.62 -7.37 7.34
CA THR A 13 27.40 -6.31 6.34
C THR A 13 28.18 -6.56 5.06
N GLU A 14 29.38 -7.14 5.16
CA GLU A 14 30.16 -7.49 3.97
C GLU A 14 29.53 -8.67 3.21
N VAL A 15 29.05 -9.71 3.91
CA VAL A 15 28.28 -10.79 3.28
C VAL A 15 27.03 -10.26 2.60
N ALA A 16 26.28 -9.36 3.25
CA ALA A 16 25.10 -8.73 2.68
C ALA A 16 25.44 -7.88 1.45
N ARG A 17 26.53 -7.11 1.48
CA ARG A 17 27.01 -6.32 0.35
C ARG A 17 27.37 -7.21 -0.84
N GLN A 18 28.09 -8.29 -0.62
CA GLN A 18 28.50 -9.22 -1.68
C GLN A 18 27.28 -9.90 -2.33
N ALA A 19 26.31 -10.33 -1.52
CA ALA A 19 25.06 -10.87 -2.03
C ALA A 19 24.29 -9.84 -2.87
N ALA A 20 24.11 -8.62 -2.34
CA ALA A 20 23.42 -7.55 -3.06
C ALA A 20 24.11 -7.19 -4.38
N ARG A 21 25.45 -7.09 -4.40
CA ARG A 21 26.21 -6.82 -5.63
C ARG A 21 26.13 -7.94 -6.64
N LYS A 22 26.09 -9.20 -6.19
CA LYS A 22 25.94 -10.35 -7.07
C LYS A 22 24.59 -10.33 -7.80
N ASP A 23 23.52 -9.99 -7.09
CA ASP A 23 22.16 -10.06 -7.62
C ASP A 23 21.73 -8.77 -8.33
N HIS A 24 22.27 -7.61 -7.92
CA HIS A 24 21.81 -6.28 -8.36
C HIS A 24 22.92 -5.40 -8.96
N GLY A 25 24.19 -5.80 -8.88
CA GLY A 25 25.32 -4.96 -9.29
C GLY A 25 25.54 -3.75 -8.38
N ASP A 26 26.10 -2.68 -8.93
CA ASP A 26 26.37 -1.42 -8.20
C ASP A 26 25.31 -0.33 -8.45
N VAL A 27 24.28 -0.62 -9.26
CA VAL A 27 23.24 0.37 -9.58
C VAL A 27 22.19 0.40 -8.48
N VAL A 28 21.97 1.57 -7.91
CA VAL A 28 20.89 1.82 -6.94
C VAL A 28 19.74 2.52 -7.64
N THR A 29 18.55 1.92 -7.63
CA THR A 29 17.33 2.48 -8.23
C THR A 29 16.43 3.10 -7.17
N TYR A 30 15.58 4.04 -7.57
CA TYR A 30 14.55 4.63 -6.73
C TYR A 30 13.29 4.90 -7.54
N VAL A 31 12.15 5.05 -6.85
CA VAL A 31 10.87 5.45 -7.44
C VAL A 31 10.42 6.74 -6.79
N VAL A 32 9.99 7.71 -7.60
CA VAL A 32 9.35 8.93 -7.11
C VAL A 32 7.86 8.61 -6.93
N ASN A 33 7.47 8.37 -5.69
CA ASN A 33 6.13 7.92 -5.29
C ASN A 33 5.36 9.01 -4.52
N ARG A 34 4.03 8.98 -4.61
CA ARG A 34 3.10 9.69 -3.73
C ARG A 34 2.32 8.72 -2.83
N ASN A 35 2.43 8.87 -1.51
CA ASN A 35 1.49 8.22 -0.59
C ASN A 35 0.15 8.96 -0.60
N ALA A 36 -0.96 8.25 -0.82
CA ALA A 36 -2.31 8.81 -0.81
C ALA A 36 -3.26 7.93 0.01
N ASN A 37 -3.33 8.23 1.31
CA ASN A 37 -4.14 7.46 2.23
C ASN A 37 -5.62 7.86 2.12
N PHE A 38 -6.52 6.87 2.13
CA PHE A 38 -7.95 7.08 1.86
C PHE A 38 -8.84 6.91 3.10
N THR A 39 -8.39 6.20 4.13
CA THR A 39 -9.08 6.17 5.44
C THR A 39 -8.08 6.03 6.58
N ARG A 40 -8.35 6.72 7.69
CA ARG A 40 -7.65 6.56 8.96
C ARG A 40 -8.40 5.63 9.91
N ILE A 41 -9.64 5.25 9.60
CA ILE A 41 -10.45 4.38 10.45
C ILE A 41 -9.87 2.97 10.39
N CYS A 42 -9.55 2.39 11.54
CA CYS A 42 -8.94 1.07 11.62
C CYS A 42 -9.36 0.35 12.90
N HIS A 43 -9.88 -0.87 12.77
CA HIS A 43 -10.27 -1.69 13.92
C HIS A 43 -9.14 -2.59 14.48
N VAL A 44 -8.04 -2.78 13.74
CA VAL A 44 -6.95 -3.72 14.11
C VAL A 44 -6.23 -3.32 15.40
N GLY A 45 -5.88 -2.03 15.54
CA GLY A 45 -5.25 -1.52 16.78
C GLY A 45 -3.80 -1.96 17.03
N CYS A 46 -2.95 -2.04 15.99
CA CYS A 46 -1.53 -2.39 16.15
C CYS A 46 -0.81 -1.45 17.12
N ALA A 47 -0.08 -2.00 18.11
CA ALA A 47 0.56 -1.24 19.19
C ALA A 47 1.61 -0.21 18.72
N PHE A 48 2.19 -0.40 17.52
CA PHE A 48 3.19 0.48 16.93
C PHE A 48 2.58 1.52 15.95
N CYS A 49 1.29 1.44 15.65
CA CYS A 49 0.70 2.24 14.58
C CYS A 49 0.22 3.61 15.09
N GLY A 50 0.90 4.68 14.65
CA GLY A 50 0.46 6.06 14.87
C GLY A 50 -0.60 6.58 13.87
N PHE A 51 -0.89 5.81 12.82
CA PHE A 51 -1.78 6.21 11.72
C PHE A 51 -3.26 5.92 12.00
N GLY A 52 -3.58 4.66 12.31
CA GLY A 52 -4.96 4.20 12.51
C GLY A 52 -5.66 4.89 13.67
N ARG A 53 -6.96 5.07 13.55
CA ARG A 53 -7.86 5.63 14.56
C ARG A 53 -9.03 4.68 14.73
N ARG A 54 -9.40 4.41 15.99
CA ARG A 54 -10.61 3.61 16.25
C ARG A 54 -11.84 4.39 15.76
N PRO A 55 -12.89 3.70 15.27
CA PRO A 55 -14.14 4.35 14.92
C PRO A 55 -14.62 5.28 16.05
N GLY A 56 -15.07 6.48 15.69
CA GLY A 56 -15.57 7.49 16.64
C GLY A 56 -14.49 8.27 17.41
N THR A 57 -13.19 8.01 17.20
CA THR A 57 -12.12 8.78 17.85
C THR A 57 -11.68 10.00 17.02
N PRO A 58 -11.09 11.05 17.64
CA PRO A 58 -10.62 12.21 16.89
C PRO A 58 -9.67 11.85 15.74
N GLY A 59 -9.99 12.32 14.53
CA GLY A 59 -9.23 12.03 13.31
C GLY A 59 -9.57 10.71 12.62
N ALA A 60 -10.54 9.94 13.14
CA ALA A 60 -11.15 8.81 12.42
C ALA A 60 -11.95 9.35 11.23
N THR A 61 -11.36 9.26 10.04
CA THR A 61 -11.88 9.88 8.81
C THR A 61 -11.68 8.95 7.63
N THR A 62 -12.64 8.98 6.69
CA THR A 62 -12.54 8.36 5.37
C THR A 62 -12.71 9.48 4.34
N ASP A 63 -11.76 9.59 3.41
CA ASP A 63 -11.78 10.60 2.36
C ASP A 63 -12.73 10.19 1.24
N THR A 64 -13.32 11.16 0.56
CA THR A 64 -14.04 10.89 -0.70
C THR A 64 -13.03 10.52 -1.80
N ILE A 65 -13.48 9.75 -2.80
CA ILE A 65 -12.64 9.39 -3.95
C ILE A 65 -12.10 10.66 -4.64
N ASP A 66 -12.95 11.66 -4.87
CA ASP A 66 -12.56 12.94 -5.47
C ASP A 66 -11.43 13.63 -4.69
N ARG A 67 -11.46 13.57 -3.35
CA ARG A 67 -10.42 14.15 -2.51
C ARG A 67 -9.10 13.38 -2.63
N VAL A 68 -9.16 12.05 -2.77
CA VAL A 68 -7.96 11.23 -3.02
C VAL A 68 -7.39 11.54 -4.41
N VAL A 69 -8.24 11.59 -5.44
CA VAL A 69 -7.84 11.94 -6.82
C VAL A 69 -7.20 13.33 -6.87
N ALA A 70 -7.81 14.34 -6.23
CA ALA A 70 -7.26 15.69 -6.18
C ALA A 70 -5.88 15.71 -5.51
N ARG A 71 -5.71 15.00 -4.38
CA ARG A 71 -4.43 14.90 -3.66
C ARG A 71 -3.33 14.23 -4.47
N VAL A 72 -3.69 13.26 -5.32
CA VAL A 72 -2.76 12.62 -6.26
C VAL A 72 -2.41 13.57 -7.40
N GLY A 73 -3.39 14.35 -7.87
CA GLY A 73 -3.20 15.38 -8.91
C GLY A 73 -2.29 16.54 -8.51
N GLU A 74 -2.03 16.74 -7.22
CA GLU A 74 -1.03 17.71 -6.73
C GLU A 74 0.42 17.34 -7.12
N THR A 75 0.65 16.08 -7.53
CA THR A 75 1.99 15.56 -7.85
C THR A 75 2.02 14.90 -9.23
N PRO A 76 1.76 15.63 -10.34
CA PRO A 76 1.62 15.03 -11.68
C PRO A 76 2.92 14.44 -12.25
N TRP A 77 4.08 14.76 -11.66
CA TRP A 77 5.40 14.27 -12.10
C TRP A 77 5.80 12.92 -11.50
N VAL A 78 5.00 12.34 -10.59
CA VAL A 78 5.30 11.05 -9.96
C VAL A 78 4.90 9.90 -10.89
N THR A 79 5.61 8.78 -10.81
CA THR A 79 5.33 7.59 -11.63
C THR A 79 4.51 6.55 -10.88
N GLU A 80 4.37 6.69 -9.56
CA GLU A 80 3.65 5.75 -8.69
C GLU A 80 2.87 6.48 -7.60
N VAL A 81 1.68 5.94 -7.28
CA VAL A 81 0.95 6.26 -6.06
C VAL A 81 0.83 5.02 -5.19
N CYS A 82 1.13 5.16 -3.89
CA CYS A 82 0.90 4.14 -2.87
C CYS A 82 -0.42 4.44 -2.15
N LEU A 83 -1.40 3.55 -2.28
CA LEU A 83 -2.72 3.69 -1.64
C LEU A 83 -2.78 2.78 -0.42
N GLN A 84 -2.89 3.39 0.77
CA GLN A 84 -2.98 2.69 2.04
C GLN A 84 -4.03 3.32 2.94
N GLY A 85 -4.87 2.48 3.54
CA GLY A 85 -5.89 2.88 4.48
C GLY A 85 -5.79 2.10 5.80
N GLY A 86 -6.58 2.54 6.76
CA GLY A 86 -6.94 1.68 7.88
C GLY A 86 -7.95 0.62 7.45
N ILE A 87 -8.14 -0.40 8.30
CA ILE A 87 -9.13 -1.44 8.08
C ILE A 87 -10.47 -0.97 8.66
N ASP A 88 -11.18 -0.15 7.88
CA ASP A 88 -12.47 0.43 8.24
C ASP A 88 -13.59 -0.62 8.07
N PRO A 89 -14.31 -1.04 9.12
CA PRO A 89 -15.37 -2.04 8.99
C PRO A 89 -16.54 -1.58 8.11
N ASP A 90 -16.81 -0.27 8.05
CA ASP A 90 -17.99 0.30 7.38
C ASP A 90 -17.71 0.70 5.92
N LEU A 91 -16.44 0.66 5.48
CA LEU A 91 -16.06 0.99 4.11
C LEU A 91 -16.50 -0.12 3.14
N PRO A 92 -17.44 0.13 2.20
CA PRO A 92 -17.96 -0.91 1.33
C PRO A 92 -16.92 -1.38 0.30
N PRO A 93 -17.00 -2.64 -0.17
CA PRO A 93 -16.12 -3.15 -1.22
C PRO A 93 -16.07 -2.26 -2.46
N SER A 94 -17.20 -1.66 -2.87
CA SER A 94 -17.28 -0.79 -4.04
C SER A 94 -16.31 0.38 -4.00
N TYR A 95 -16.05 0.96 -2.82
CA TYR A 95 -15.13 2.08 -2.65
C TYR A 95 -13.73 1.77 -3.20
N TYR A 96 -13.21 0.57 -2.93
CA TYR A 96 -11.88 0.14 -3.36
C TYR A 96 -11.79 0.08 -4.88
N PHE A 97 -12.79 -0.52 -5.52
CA PHE A 97 -12.86 -0.62 -6.98
C PHE A 97 -13.05 0.74 -7.64
N ASP A 98 -13.93 1.57 -7.09
CA ASP A 98 -14.24 2.88 -7.66
C ASP A 98 -13.05 3.84 -7.51
N LEU A 99 -12.31 3.75 -6.40
CA LEU A 99 -11.06 4.49 -6.21
C LEU A 99 -10.01 4.10 -7.26
N VAL A 100 -9.80 2.80 -7.49
CA VAL A 100 -8.85 2.32 -8.51
C VAL A 100 -9.26 2.81 -9.90
N ARG A 101 -10.55 2.70 -10.25
CA ARG A 101 -11.07 3.15 -11.55
C ARG A 101 -10.88 4.64 -11.77
N GLU A 102 -11.24 5.47 -10.79
CA GLU A 102 -11.11 6.92 -10.93
C GLU A 102 -9.64 7.35 -10.98
N LEU A 103 -8.75 6.72 -10.21
CA LEU A 103 -7.32 6.99 -10.32
C LEU A 103 -6.74 6.55 -11.67
N ARG A 104 -7.09 5.37 -12.17
CA ARG A 104 -6.64 4.88 -13.49
C ARG A 104 -7.15 5.78 -14.63
N LYS A 105 -8.38 6.27 -14.52
CA LYS A 105 -9.01 7.20 -15.49
C LYS A 105 -8.32 8.57 -15.51
N ASN A 106 -8.03 9.14 -14.35
CA ASN A 106 -7.40 10.46 -14.25
C ASN A 106 -5.87 10.42 -14.50
N PHE A 107 -5.23 9.29 -14.18
CA PHE A 107 -3.77 9.14 -14.25
C PHE A 107 -3.36 7.82 -14.93
N PRO A 108 -3.68 7.64 -16.23
CA PRO A 108 -3.46 6.37 -16.93
C PRO A 108 -1.99 5.92 -16.99
N TRP A 109 -1.04 6.86 -16.91
CA TRP A 109 0.41 6.58 -16.93
C TRP A 109 0.98 6.12 -15.58
N MET A 110 0.26 6.32 -14.48
CA MET A 110 0.78 6.08 -13.13
C MET A 110 0.61 4.62 -12.71
N HIS A 111 1.62 4.07 -12.03
CA HIS A 111 1.51 2.79 -11.36
C HIS A 111 0.68 2.95 -10.08
N LEU A 112 -0.35 2.11 -9.92
CA LEU A 112 -1.17 2.06 -8.71
C LEU A 112 -0.62 0.96 -7.80
N HIS A 113 0.22 1.32 -6.84
CA HIS A 113 0.65 0.42 -5.77
C HIS A 113 -0.42 0.45 -4.67
N ALA A 114 -1.49 -0.32 -4.90
CA ALA A 114 -2.71 -0.20 -4.11
C ALA A 114 -2.92 -1.40 -3.18
N PHE A 115 -3.21 -1.07 -1.92
CA PHE A 115 -3.70 -1.96 -0.86
C PHE A 115 -2.66 -2.95 -0.32
N SER A 116 -2.59 -3.01 1.01
CA SER A 116 -1.84 -4.02 1.73
C SER A 116 -2.57 -5.37 1.75
N PRO A 117 -1.86 -6.47 2.08
CA PRO A 117 -2.51 -7.76 2.29
C PRO A 117 -3.67 -7.74 3.30
N MET A 118 -3.60 -6.91 4.34
CA MET A 118 -4.69 -6.76 5.32
C MET A 118 -5.92 -6.07 4.75
N GLU A 119 -5.73 -5.10 3.85
CA GLU A 119 -6.85 -4.45 3.15
C GLU A 119 -7.51 -5.41 2.16
N ILE A 120 -6.70 -6.21 1.45
CA ILE A 120 -7.21 -7.26 0.56
C ILE A 120 -7.98 -8.33 1.35
N ASP A 121 -7.43 -8.82 2.46
CA ASP A 121 -8.10 -9.79 3.34
C ASP A 121 -9.45 -9.26 3.85
N SER A 122 -9.48 -8.01 4.33
CA SER A 122 -10.73 -7.39 4.78
C SER A 122 -11.73 -7.20 3.63
N LEU A 123 -11.26 -6.84 2.44
CA LEU A 123 -12.09 -6.69 1.25
C LEU A 123 -12.69 -8.04 0.82
N CYS A 124 -11.88 -9.10 0.79
CA CYS A 124 -12.29 -10.48 0.56
C CYS A 124 -13.40 -10.91 1.54
N ALA A 125 -13.17 -10.71 2.84
CA ALA A 125 -14.15 -11.04 3.88
C ALA A 125 -15.48 -10.29 3.72
N LYS A 126 -15.43 -9.01 3.34
CA LYS A 126 -16.64 -8.19 3.09
C LYS A 126 -17.39 -8.60 1.83
N ALA A 127 -16.66 -9.02 0.79
CA ALA A 127 -17.24 -9.43 -0.48
C ALA A 127 -17.69 -10.90 -0.48
N GLY A 128 -17.25 -11.71 0.48
CA GLY A 128 -17.45 -13.16 0.49
C GLY A 128 -16.67 -13.85 -0.63
N GLU A 129 -15.47 -13.35 -0.93
CA GLU A 129 -14.63 -13.84 -2.03
C GLU A 129 -13.22 -14.18 -1.56
N GLU A 130 -12.57 -15.10 -2.26
CA GLU A 130 -11.16 -15.46 -2.00
C GLU A 130 -10.20 -14.52 -2.75
N PRO A 131 -8.95 -14.34 -2.27
CA PRO A 131 -7.94 -13.49 -2.92
C PRO A 131 -7.71 -13.80 -4.40
N GLU A 132 -7.77 -15.07 -4.79
CA GLU A 132 -7.61 -15.54 -6.18
C GLU A 132 -8.70 -15.01 -7.11
N VAL A 133 -9.87 -14.67 -6.57
CA VAL A 133 -10.97 -14.03 -7.30
C VAL A 133 -10.86 -12.50 -7.20
N MET A 134 -10.53 -11.99 -6.02
CA MET A 134 -10.48 -10.56 -5.74
C MET A 134 -9.35 -9.84 -6.51
N LEU A 135 -8.14 -10.40 -6.51
CA LEU A 135 -6.95 -9.75 -7.10
C LEU A 135 -7.09 -9.53 -8.62
N PRO A 136 -7.54 -10.51 -9.43
CA PRO A 136 -7.81 -10.26 -10.85
C PRO A 136 -8.88 -9.20 -11.10
N ARG A 137 -9.93 -9.14 -10.27
CA ARG A 137 -10.98 -8.13 -10.40
C ARG A 137 -10.46 -6.72 -10.12
N LEU A 138 -9.63 -6.57 -9.07
CA LEU A 138 -8.98 -5.28 -8.77
C LEU A 138 -8.05 -4.86 -9.90
N ARG A 139 -7.22 -5.79 -10.41
CA ARG A 139 -6.34 -5.53 -11.56
C ARG A 139 -7.12 -5.16 -12.82
N ALA A 140 -8.29 -5.73 -13.04
CA ALA A 140 -9.15 -5.36 -14.17
C ALA A 140 -9.78 -3.97 -14.00
N ALA A 141 -9.92 -3.48 -12.76
CA ALA A 141 -10.44 -2.15 -12.48
C ALA A 141 -9.40 -1.06 -12.75
N GLY A 142 -8.10 -1.37 -12.69
CA GLY A 142 -7.00 -0.46 -13.01
C GLY A 142 -5.69 -0.85 -12.35
#